data_AF-A0A838N4P5-F1
#
_entry.id   AF-A0A838N4P5-F1
#
_cell.length_a   1.000
_cell.length_b   1.000
_cell.length_c   1.000
_cell.angle_alpha   90.00
_cell.angle_beta   90.00
_cell.angle_gamma   90.00
#
_symmetry.space_group_name_H-M   'P 1'
#
loop_
_entity.id
_entity.type
_entity.pdbx_description
1 polymer ?
#
loop_
_entity_poly.entity_id
_entity_poly.type
_entity_poly.pdbx_seq_one_letter_code
_entity_poly.pdbx_strand_id
1 'polypeptide(L)'
;SNTILLQSHGVVCFHPDLEQAYYQLEIVDAYARILILAKQIGAIRPLDGGEMKELLELKQRFGLREPRLEKGGEGLACASEFISRVGTDFGTKGRVATPGGGTAPVPQPGAASPLETAIAQLAPGSYSNDEIENLVQTITDQIMVTMT
;
A
#
# COMPACT_ATOMS: atom_id res chain seq x y z
N SER A 1 6.22 -23.96 13.41
CA SER A 1 6.55 -22.64 13.97
C SER A 1 6.97 -22.81 15.42
N ASN A 2 8.00 -22.09 15.84
CA ASN A 2 8.69 -22.28 17.14
C ASN A 2 8.37 -21.15 18.15
N THR A 3 7.31 -20.38 17.86
CA THR A 3 6.90 -19.20 18.60
C THR A 3 5.40 -19.24 18.84
N ILE A 4 4.98 -18.94 20.07
CA ILE A 4 3.58 -18.90 20.50
C ILE A 4 3.28 -17.49 21.02
N LEU A 5 2.22 -16.87 20.48
CA LEU A 5 1.70 -15.61 20.97
C LEU A 5 0.61 -15.88 22.02
N LEU A 6 0.71 -15.23 23.16
CA LEU A 6 -0.26 -15.29 24.25
C LEU A 6 -1.04 -13.98 24.30
N GLN A 7 -2.36 -14.08 24.14
CA GLN A 7 -3.24 -12.92 24.23
C GLN A 7 -3.07 -12.23 25.59
N SER A 8 -2.77 -10.94 25.56
CA SER A 8 -2.59 -10.09 26.75
C SER A 8 -1.43 -10.47 27.69
N HIS A 9 -0.52 -11.35 27.26
CA HIS A 9 0.62 -11.78 28.09
C HIS A 9 1.97 -11.53 27.44
N GLY A 10 2.13 -11.88 26.16
CA GLY A 10 3.41 -11.74 25.46
C GLY A 10 3.67 -12.89 24.50
N VAL A 11 4.95 -13.24 24.34
CA VAL A 11 5.41 -14.26 23.39
C VAL A 11 6.29 -15.29 24.10
N VAL A 12 6.15 -16.55 23.71
CA VAL A 12 7.01 -17.66 24.14
C VAL A 12 7.68 -18.24 22.90
N CYS A 13 9.02 -18.20 22.86
CA CYS A 13 9.84 -18.82 21.82
C CYS A 13 10.56 -20.04 22.39
N PHE A 14 10.63 -21.14 21.63
CA PHE A 14 11.32 -22.35 22.06
C PHE A 14 12.18 -22.93 20.93
N HIS A 15 13.41 -23.31 21.25
CA HIS A 15 14.34 -23.93 20.30
C HIS A 15 15.31 -24.85 21.06
N PRO A 16 15.86 -25.92 20.43
CA PRO A 16 16.93 -26.72 21.04
C PRO A 16 18.18 -25.94 21.47
N ASP A 17 18.43 -24.81 20.83
CA ASP A 17 19.57 -23.93 21.11
C ASP A 17 19.08 -22.55 21.59
N LEU A 18 19.74 -22.02 22.61
CA LEU A 18 19.33 -20.76 23.26
C LEU A 18 19.51 -19.56 22.33
N GLU A 19 20.59 -19.54 21.55
CA GLU A 19 20.91 -18.45 20.63
C GLU A 19 19.82 -18.33 19.56
N GLN A 20 19.40 -19.47 18.99
CA GLN A 20 18.31 -19.53 18.03
C GLN A 20 16.96 -19.08 18.62
N ALA A 21 16.66 -19.48 19.86
CA ALA A 21 15.45 -19.03 20.54
C ALA A 21 15.46 -17.50 20.77
N TYR A 22 16.62 -16.95 21.14
CA TYR A 22 16.82 -15.51 21.31
C TYR A 22 16.64 -14.76 19.99
N TYR A 23 17.22 -15.24 18.88
CA TYR A 23 17.02 -14.61 17.58
C TYR A 23 15.56 -14.64 17.11
N GLN A 24 14.85 -15.74 17.34
CA GLN A 24 13.42 -15.82 17.02
C GLN A 24 12.60 -14.83 17.85
N LEU A 25 12.93 -14.66 19.13
CA LEU A 25 12.30 -13.68 20.00
C LEU A 25 12.55 -12.25 19.50
N GLU A 26 13.80 -11.90 19.17
CA GLU A 26 14.18 -10.58 18.67
C GLU A 26 13.45 -10.22 17.36
N ILE A 27 13.37 -11.17 16.42
CA ILE A 27 12.64 -10.98 15.16
C ILE A 27 11.17 -10.66 15.43
N VAL A 28 10.56 -11.33 16.41
CA VAL A 28 9.15 -11.11 16.75
C VAL A 28 8.94 -9.78 17.45
N ASP A 29 9.83 -9.36 18.35
CA ASP A 29 9.77 -8.02 18.99
C ASP A 29 9.91 -6.90 17.95
N ALA A 30 10.91 -7.01 17.07
CA ALA A 30 11.13 -6.07 15.99
C ALA A 30 9.92 -5.98 15.06
N TYR A 31 9.33 -7.13 14.70
CA TYR A 31 8.13 -7.18 13.87
C TYR A 31 6.93 -6.51 14.55
N ALA A 32 6.66 -6.80 15.82
CA ALA A 32 5.57 -6.18 16.58
C ALA A 32 5.74 -4.65 16.66
N ARG A 33 6.97 -4.18 16.90
CA ARG A 33 7.29 -2.75 16.94
C ARG A 33 7.05 -2.08 15.59
N ILE A 34 7.49 -2.70 14.49
CA ILE A 34 7.25 -2.20 13.13
C ILE A 34 5.75 -2.10 12.87
N LEU A 35 4.96 -3.11 13.24
CA LEU A 35 3.51 -3.08 13.05
C LEU A 35 2.83 -1.95 13.82
N ILE A 36 3.20 -1.74 15.09
CA ILE A 36 2.63 -0.66 15.92
C ILE A 36 2.97 0.71 15.33
N LEU A 37 4.22 0.93 14.92
CA LEU A 37 4.65 2.18 14.30
C LEU A 37 4.00 2.41 12.94
N ALA A 38 3.94 1.38 12.10
CA ALA A 38 3.32 1.46 10.78
C ALA A 38 1.82 1.79 10.90
N LYS A 39 1.13 1.22 11.90
CA LYS A 39 -0.29 1.53 12.18
C LYS A 39 -0.53 2.99 12.53
N GLN A 40 0.41 3.63 13.23
CA GLN A 40 0.28 5.06 13.57
C GLN A 40 0.43 5.97 12.35
N ILE A 41 1.20 5.55 11.35
CA ILE A 41 1.47 6.34 10.14
C ILE A 41 0.37 6.13 9.10
N GLY A 42 -0.29 4.97 9.09
CA GLY A 42 -1.42 4.71 8.20
C GLY A 42 -1.75 3.22 8.06
N ALA A 43 -2.39 2.89 6.93
CA ALA A 43 -2.87 1.54 6.68
C ALA A 43 -1.71 0.62 6.26
N ILE A 44 -1.56 -0.52 6.94
CA ILE A 44 -0.48 -1.47 6.67
C ILE A 44 -0.83 -2.32 5.44
N ARG A 45 0.10 -2.42 4.48
CA ARG A 45 -0.06 -3.19 3.25
C ARG A 45 0.54 -4.59 3.39
N PRO A 46 -0.25 -5.68 3.28
CA PRO A 46 0.31 -7.03 3.28
C PRO A 46 1.05 -7.33 1.97
N LEU A 47 2.00 -8.27 2.04
CA LEU A 47 2.73 -8.78 0.87
C LEU A 47 1.79 -9.57 -0.04
N ASP A 48 1.87 -9.29 -1.33
CA ASP A 48 1.11 -9.97 -2.38
C ASP A 48 1.62 -11.40 -2.58
N GLY A 49 0.82 -12.27 -3.20
CA GLY A 49 1.22 -13.66 -3.49
C GLY A 49 2.44 -13.73 -4.42
N GLY A 50 2.57 -12.78 -5.35
CA GLY A 50 3.74 -12.66 -6.23
C GLY A 50 5.03 -12.31 -5.46
N GLU A 51 4.97 -11.25 -4.64
CA GLU A 51 6.09 -10.83 -3.79
C GLU A 51 6.48 -11.93 -2.79
N MET A 52 5.49 -12.62 -2.23
CA MET A 52 5.73 -13.75 -1.32
C MET A 52 6.43 -14.91 -2.04
N LYS A 53 6.03 -15.25 -3.26
CA LYS A 53 6.68 -16.32 -4.04
C LYS A 53 8.17 -16.03 -4.25
N GLU A 54 8.53 -14.81 -4.61
CA GLU A 54 9.93 -14.40 -4.77
C GLU A 54 10.72 -14.54 -3.47
N LEU A 55 10.15 -14.12 -2.34
CA LEU A 55 10.77 -14.29 -1.02
C LEU A 55 10.96 -15.76 -0.64
N LEU A 56 10.01 -16.64 -1.01
CA LEU A 56 10.14 -18.09 -0.76
C LEU A 56 11.24 -18.71 -1.63
N GLU A 57 11.35 -18.32 -2.90
CA GLU A 57 12.44 -18.76 -3.78
C GLU A 57 13.80 -18.28 -3.23
N LEU A 58 13.87 -17.05 -2.74
CA LEU A 58 15.06 -16.52 -2.10
C LEU A 58 15.42 -17.30 -0.83
N LYS A 59 14.42 -17.63 0.00
CA LYS A 59 14.60 -18.45 1.21
C LYS A 59 15.16 -19.84 0.89
N GLN A 60 14.72 -20.44 -0.23
CA GLN A 60 15.26 -21.71 -0.73
C GLN A 60 16.73 -21.60 -1.13
N ARG A 61 17.15 -20.50 -1.78
CA ARG A 61 18.57 -20.25 -2.12
C ARG A 61 19.45 -20.14 -0.88
N PHE A 62 18.92 -19.62 0.22
CA PHE A 62 19.61 -19.55 1.51
C PHE A 62 19.62 -20.88 2.28
N GLY A 63 19.08 -21.97 1.72
CA GLY A 63 19.05 -23.28 2.36
C GLY A 63 18.06 -23.38 3.52
N LEU A 64 17.15 -22.40 3.66
CA LEU A 64 16.16 -22.37 4.73
C LEU A 64 14.90 -23.13 4.26
N ARG A 65 14.55 -24.22 4.96
CA ARG A 65 13.38 -25.02 4.63
C ARG A 65 12.09 -24.26 4.97
N GLU A 66 11.17 -24.17 4.00
CA GLU A 66 9.86 -23.54 4.18
C GLU A 66 8.73 -24.54 3.88
N PRO A 67 7.95 -24.98 4.89
CA PRO A 67 6.85 -25.95 4.72
C PRO A 67 5.76 -25.49 3.74
N ARG A 68 5.59 -24.18 3.55
CA ARG A 68 4.60 -23.63 2.61
C ARG A 68 4.98 -23.88 1.14
N LEU A 69 6.26 -24.03 0.83
CA LEU A 69 6.73 -24.33 -0.52
C LEU A 69 6.44 -25.79 -0.91
N GLU A 70 6.49 -26.70 0.06
CA GLU A 70 6.27 -28.15 -0.17
C GLU A 70 4.80 -28.50 -0.44
N LYS A 71 3.85 -27.64 -0.04
CA LYS A 71 2.39 -27.87 -0.19
C LYS A 71 1.80 -27.35 -1.51
N GLY A 72 2.61 -27.02 -2.52
CA GLY A 72 2.11 -26.73 -3.87
C GLY A 72 1.58 -25.30 -4.10
N GLY A 73 1.95 -24.33 -3.26
CA GLY A 73 1.70 -22.91 -3.53
C GLY A 73 0.26 -22.42 -3.34
N GLU A 74 -0.68 -23.29 -2.99
CA GLU A 74 -2.03 -22.86 -2.57
C GLU A 74 -1.93 -22.18 -1.19
N GLY A 75 -2.15 -20.86 -1.14
CA GLY A 75 -2.02 -20.05 0.08
C GLY A 75 -0.71 -19.26 0.22
N LEU A 76 -0.07 -18.87 -0.89
CA LEU A 76 1.11 -18.00 -0.91
C LEU A 76 0.82 -16.54 -0.51
N ALA A 77 -0.44 -16.11 -0.42
CA ALA A 77 -0.71 -14.76 0.07
C ALA A 77 -0.25 -14.64 1.53
N CYS A 78 0.27 -13.47 1.92
CA CYS A 78 0.41 -13.10 3.32
C CYS A 78 -0.97 -12.74 3.92
N ALA A 79 -1.99 -13.54 3.63
CA ALA A 79 -3.26 -13.52 4.31
C ALA A 79 -3.10 -14.37 5.57
N SER A 80 -2.30 -13.90 6.53
CA SER A 80 -2.42 -14.46 7.86
C SER A 80 -3.86 -14.18 8.31
N GLU A 81 -4.52 -15.20 8.86
CA GLU A 81 -5.81 -15.04 9.55
C GLU A 81 -5.75 -13.87 10.57
N PHE A 82 -4.55 -13.55 11.06
CA PHE A 82 -4.32 -12.45 11.97
C PHE A 82 -4.55 -11.08 11.32
N ILE A 83 -3.97 -10.80 10.14
CA ILE A 83 -4.17 -9.50 9.45
C ILE A 83 -5.62 -9.34 9.00
N SER A 84 -6.28 -10.43 8.56
CA SER A 84 -7.70 -10.38 8.20
C SER A 84 -8.63 -10.22 9.41
N ARG A 85 -8.29 -10.83 10.57
CA ARG A 85 -9.05 -10.66 11.82
C ARG A 85 -8.88 -9.29 12.47
N VAL A 86 -7.73 -8.64 12.32
CA VAL A 86 -7.51 -7.32 12.94
C VAL A 86 -8.36 -6.23 12.26
N GLY A 87 -8.76 -6.39 10.99
CA GLY A 87 -9.86 -5.64 10.36
C GLY A 87 -9.67 -4.10 10.26
N THR A 88 -10.07 -3.51 9.13
CA THR A 88 -10.13 -2.05 8.84
C THR A 88 -8.84 -1.21 8.91
N ASP A 89 -7.81 -1.60 9.66
CA ASP A 89 -6.53 -0.88 9.80
C ASP A 89 -5.50 -1.22 8.70
N PHE A 90 -5.82 -2.17 7.83
CA PHE A 90 -4.90 -2.71 6.81
C PHE A 90 -5.37 -2.33 5.42
N GLY A 91 -4.49 -1.66 4.67
CA GLY A 91 -4.78 -1.16 3.33
C GLY A 91 -4.65 -2.27 2.30
N THR A 92 -5.65 -2.45 1.45
CA THR A 92 -5.51 -3.31 0.26
C THR A 92 -4.65 -2.61 -0.78
N LYS A 93 -3.81 -3.36 -1.51
CA LYS A 93 -2.95 -2.85 -2.59
C LYS A 93 -3.74 -1.98 -3.56
N GLY A 94 -3.18 -0.82 -3.91
CA GLY A 94 -3.88 0.16 -4.74
C GLY A 94 -4.93 0.97 -3.98
N ARG A 95 -4.84 1.07 -2.64
CA ARG A 95 -5.58 2.06 -1.86
C ARG A 95 -4.68 2.83 -0.88
N VAL A 96 -4.89 4.14 -0.76
CA VAL A 96 -4.28 5.07 0.22
C VAL A 96 -5.24 5.32 1.37
N ALA A 97 -4.69 5.51 2.57
CA ALA A 97 -5.47 5.93 3.73
C ALA A 97 -6.00 7.36 3.52
N THR A 98 -7.29 7.57 3.74
CA THR A 98 -7.90 8.91 3.76
C THR A 98 -8.08 9.42 5.19
N PRO A 99 -8.12 10.75 5.41
CA PRO A 99 -8.25 11.35 6.74
C PRO A 99 -9.48 10.90 7.54
N GLY A 100 -10.51 10.37 6.86
CA GLY A 100 -11.73 9.84 7.48
C GLY A 100 -11.66 8.38 7.94
N GLY A 101 -10.47 7.76 8.01
CA GLY A 101 -10.32 6.36 8.41
C GLY A 101 -10.73 5.35 7.34
N GLY A 102 -10.98 5.81 6.12
CA GLY A 102 -11.24 4.96 4.96
C GLY A 102 -9.95 4.63 4.19
N THR A 103 -10.07 3.70 3.25
CA THR A 103 -9.06 3.52 2.21
C THR A 103 -9.68 3.97 0.88
N ALA A 104 -8.98 4.76 0.07
CA ALA A 104 -9.40 5.21 -1.26
C ALA A 104 -8.42 4.66 -2.31
N PRO A 105 -8.81 4.39 -3.57
CA PRO A 105 -7.88 3.90 -4.58
C PRO A 105 -6.63 4.80 -4.72
N VAL A 106 -5.45 4.21 -4.84
CA VAL A 106 -4.21 4.90 -5.24
C VAL A 106 -4.49 5.50 -6.62
N PRO A 107 -4.29 6.81 -6.82
CA PRO A 107 -4.40 7.42 -8.13
C PRO A 107 -3.44 6.69 -9.09
N GLN A 108 -4.00 6.06 -10.13
CA GLN A 108 -3.17 5.48 -11.18
C GLN A 108 -2.42 6.61 -11.89
N PRO A 109 -1.13 6.47 -12.24
CA PRO A 109 -0.45 7.42 -13.09
C PRO A 109 -1.17 7.41 -14.46
N GLY A 110 -1.96 8.46 -14.73
CA GLY A 110 -2.85 8.57 -15.89
C GLY A 110 -4.33 8.77 -15.57
N ALA A 111 -4.75 8.60 -14.31
CA ALA A 111 -6.07 9.02 -13.86
C ALA A 111 -6.06 10.53 -13.59
N ALA A 112 -6.94 11.27 -14.26
CA ALA A 112 -7.13 12.69 -14.04
C ALA A 112 -7.29 12.96 -12.54
N SER A 113 -6.54 13.93 -12.03
CA SER A 113 -6.66 14.37 -10.65
C SER A 113 -8.12 14.72 -10.33
N PRO A 114 -8.55 14.61 -9.06
CA PRO A 114 -9.89 15.03 -8.65
C PRO A 114 -10.18 16.48 -9.05
N LEU A 115 -9.13 17.30 -9.13
CA LEU A 115 -9.16 18.69 -9.55
C LEU A 115 -9.33 18.83 -11.07
N GLU A 116 -8.65 18.03 -11.90
CA GLU A 116 -8.91 17.96 -13.35
C GLU A 116 -10.32 17.46 -13.67
N THR A 117 -10.83 16.51 -12.89
CA THR A 117 -12.19 15.98 -13.07
C THR A 117 -13.24 17.03 -12.70
N ALA A 118 -13.00 17.80 -11.63
CA ALA A 118 -13.86 18.93 -11.26
C ALA A 118 -13.78 20.07 -12.27
N ILE A 119 -12.59 20.39 -12.79
CA ILE A 119 -12.42 21.39 -13.86
C ILE A 119 -13.13 20.92 -15.14
N ALA A 120 -13.05 19.64 -15.51
CA ALA A 120 -13.76 19.10 -16.67
C ALA A 120 -15.29 19.12 -16.53
N GLN A 121 -15.81 19.00 -15.31
CA GLN A 121 -17.25 19.12 -15.02
C GLN A 121 -17.74 20.57 -14.95
N LEU A 122 -16.85 21.50 -14.59
CA LEU A 122 -17.14 22.93 -14.51
C LEU A 122 -16.88 23.67 -15.84
N ALA A 123 -16.18 23.03 -16.78
CA ALA A 123 -15.93 23.58 -18.11
C ALA A 123 -17.24 23.55 -18.94
N PRO A 124 -17.78 24.71 -19.35
CA PRO A 124 -18.85 24.74 -20.34
C PRO A 124 -18.35 24.05 -21.63
N GLY A 125 -19.26 23.31 -22.27
CA GLY A 125 -18.96 22.32 -23.32
C GLY A 125 -17.83 22.74 -24.28
N SER A 126 -16.91 21.80 -24.49
CA SER A 126 -15.80 21.80 -25.46
C SER A 126 -15.87 22.93 -26.49
N TYR A 127 -15.16 24.03 -26.23
CA TYR A 127 -14.86 25.03 -27.25
C TYR A 127 -14.08 24.34 -28.37
N SER A 128 -14.52 24.53 -29.60
CA SER A 128 -13.75 24.13 -30.78
C SER A 128 -12.42 24.90 -30.82
N ASN A 129 -11.37 24.30 -31.39
CA ASN A 129 -10.05 24.97 -31.50
C ASN A 129 -10.19 26.36 -32.13
N ASP A 130 -11.09 26.51 -33.10
CA ASP A 130 -11.37 27.78 -33.78
C ASP A 130 -11.97 28.84 -32.84
N GLU A 131 -12.82 28.45 -31.88
CA GLU A 131 -13.39 29.38 -30.88
C GLU A 131 -12.33 29.84 -29.87
N ILE A 132 -11.38 28.96 -29.53
CA ILE A 132 -10.27 29.28 -28.64
C ILE A 132 -9.33 30.28 -29.30
N GLU A 133 -8.97 30.07 -30.57
CA GLU A 133 -8.11 30.98 -31.33
C GLU A 133 -8.74 32.37 -31.48
N ASN A 134 -10.04 32.43 -31.78
CA ASN A 134 -10.78 33.70 -31.86
C ASN A 134 -10.85 34.42 -30.51
N LEU A 135 -11.01 33.69 -29.41
CA LEU A 135 -11.03 34.27 -28.06
C LEU A 135 -9.66 34.84 -27.68
N VAL A 136 -8.58 34.09 -27.95
CA VAL A 136 -7.20 34.52 -27.70
C VAL A 136 -6.87 35.78 -28.51
N GLN A 137 -7.27 35.83 -29.77
CA GLN A 137 -7.09 37.00 -30.63
C GLN A 137 -7.82 38.23 -30.04
N THR A 138 -9.08 38.07 -29.65
CA THR A 138 -9.89 39.17 -29.08
C THR A 138 -9.30 39.73 -27.78
N ILE A 139 -8.81 38.85 -26.90
CA ILE A 139 -8.15 39.27 -25.65
C ILE A 139 -6.84 40.01 -25.95
N THR A 140 -6.06 39.50 -26.90
CA THR A 140 -4.78 40.11 -27.30
C THR A 140 -5.00 41.51 -27.87
N ASP A 141 -6.00 41.69 -28.74
CA ASP A 141 -6.33 42.99 -29.32
C ASP A 141 -6.80 43.98 -28.25
N GLN A 142 -7.62 43.54 -27.28
CA GLN A 142 -8.01 44.39 -26.16
C GLN A 142 -6.81 44.82 -25.30
N ILE A 143 -5.89 43.90 -24.99
CA ILE A 143 -4.70 44.23 -24.20
C ILE A 143 -3.84 45.25 -24.95
N MET A 144 -3.61 45.04 -26.25
CA MET A 144 -2.81 45.95 -27.09
C MET A 144 -3.44 47.35 -27.16
N VAL A 145 -4.77 47.45 -27.24
CA VAL A 145 -5.49 48.73 -27.18
C VAL A 145 -5.36 49.39 -25.81
N THR A 146 -5.42 48.63 -24.72
CA THR A 146 -5.25 49.19 -23.35
C THR A 146 -3.82 49.58 -23.00
N MET A 147 -2.82 49.11 -23.75
CA MET A 147 -1.40 49.38 -23.52
C MET A 147 -0.86 50.59 -24.31
N THR A 148 -1.69 51.23 -25.13
CA THR A 148 -1.43 52.53 -25.77
C THR A 148 -2.18 53.66 -25.07
#